data_AF-A0A485LGH9-F1
#
_entry.id   AF-A0A485LGH9-F1
#
_cell.length_a   1.000
_cell.length_b   1.000
_cell.length_c   1.000
_cell.angle_alpha   90.00
_cell.angle_beta   90.00
_cell.angle_gamma   90.00
#
_symmetry.space_group_name_H-M   'P 1'
#
loop_
_entity.id
_entity.type
_entity.pdbx_description
1 polymer ?
#
loop_
_entity_poly.entity_id
_entity_poly.type
_entity_poly.pdbx_seq_one_letter_code
_entity_poly.pdbx_strand_id
1 'polypeptide(L)'
;MSPIDAPASDDDDVCIHELEFDLAPVCIGRSRDCELSLSSDVSQSRVVSKKHARVYPCLFNNNQEVRWFLKDLDSKHGTSVNGHDVKSDSSVQVFDGDHIVLARQHGDFFSIKCHLDGRGNSKLILVTQCPLNPRARAGSSSAVVPATNHSGEKRKLADEKELFVKKKFRALEEDPLRHGESPLKCPVCFEYFMESLTLSCSHTFCGGCLRSWLLQSMTCPTCRLPVTEMPVRTRALDDLCVQLVDPTDAAWAARQDAYAVDLARQVKKAKKIRHAFLETRSLPWPKVWTHWGSRNEREVFLQTISTTIGAVREAWCEAVGLTDDAIDAQPKAKLAIAAKNLLDEISNHTRSGVLEGADLRHRLRMFLRYG
;
A
#
# COMPACT_ATOMS: atom_id res chain seq x y z
N MET A 1 61.74 43.42 15.97
CA MET A 1 60.27 43.29 15.88
C MET A 1 59.95 43.02 14.43
N SER A 2 59.76 41.76 14.10
CA SER A 2 59.26 41.30 12.79
C SER A 2 58.00 40.49 13.10
N PRO A 3 56.87 40.73 12.42
CA PRO A 3 55.62 40.04 12.74
C PRO A 3 55.70 38.57 12.33
N ILE A 4 55.11 37.73 13.18
CA ILE A 4 54.90 36.30 12.96
C ILE A 4 53.75 36.17 11.95
N ASP A 5 54.02 35.56 10.81
CA ASP A 5 52.99 35.16 9.84
C ASP A 5 52.07 34.13 10.49
N ALA A 6 50.77 34.44 10.50
CA ALA A 6 49.72 33.48 10.84
C ALA A 6 49.62 32.43 9.73
N PRO A 7 49.41 31.14 10.05
CA PRO A 7 49.16 30.12 9.04
C PRO A 7 47.81 30.39 8.36
N ALA A 8 47.81 30.38 7.04
CA ALA A 8 46.60 30.39 6.23
C ALA A 8 45.71 29.20 6.62
N SER A 9 44.47 29.49 7.03
CA SER A 9 43.41 28.51 7.13
C SER A 9 42.95 28.18 5.72
N ASP A 10 43.41 27.05 5.20
CA ASP A 10 42.77 26.36 4.08
C ASP A 10 41.41 25.84 4.55
N ASP A 11 40.41 26.72 4.60
CA ASP A 11 39.01 26.31 4.58
C ASP A 11 38.71 25.87 3.14
N ASP A 12 39.02 24.60 2.83
CA ASP A 12 38.52 23.93 1.64
C ASP A 12 36.98 24.00 1.68
N ASP A 13 36.42 24.84 0.80
CA ASP A 13 34.98 25.04 0.62
C ASP A 13 34.34 23.70 0.18
N VAL A 14 33.88 22.89 1.15
CA VAL A 14 33.28 21.59 0.86
C VAL A 14 31.92 21.83 0.19
N CYS A 15 31.87 21.72 -1.13
CA CYS A 15 30.63 21.82 -1.89
C CYS A 15 29.65 20.70 -1.47
N ILE A 16 28.61 21.07 -0.72
CA ILE A 16 27.48 20.18 -0.42
C ILE A 16 26.44 20.35 -1.53
N HIS A 17 26.06 19.24 -2.15
CA HIS A 17 25.00 19.18 -3.14
C HIS A 17 23.72 18.64 -2.52
N GLU A 18 22.61 19.37 -2.71
CA GLU A 18 21.27 18.97 -2.29
C GLU A 18 20.36 18.90 -3.53
N LEU A 19 19.78 17.73 -3.79
CA LEU A 19 18.93 17.48 -4.95
C LEU A 19 17.57 16.96 -4.51
N GLU A 20 16.51 17.65 -4.93
CA GLU A 20 15.11 17.33 -4.63
C GLU A 20 14.45 16.61 -5.82
N PHE A 21 13.70 15.54 -5.51
CA PHE A 21 12.99 14.72 -6.48
C PHE A 21 11.53 14.49 -6.05
N ASP A 22 10.59 14.94 -6.89
CA ASP A 22 9.15 14.79 -6.68
C ASP A 22 8.61 13.55 -7.39
N LEU A 23 8.33 12.48 -6.62
CA LEU A 23 7.76 11.22 -7.14
C LEU A 23 8.47 10.62 -8.37
N ALA A 24 9.73 11.00 -8.60
CA ALA A 24 10.52 10.58 -9.74
C ALA A 24 11.60 9.60 -9.30
N PRO A 25 11.77 8.45 -10.00
CA PRO A 25 12.90 7.58 -9.77
C PRO A 25 14.24 8.30 -10.02
N VAL A 26 15.20 8.09 -9.14
CA VAL A 26 16.55 8.66 -9.18
C VAL A 26 17.55 7.55 -9.47
N CYS A 27 18.17 7.58 -10.63
CA CYS A 27 19.33 6.76 -10.94
C CYS A 27 20.59 7.45 -10.41
N ILE A 28 21.40 6.69 -9.68
CA ILE A 28 22.65 7.13 -9.07
C ILE A 28 23.79 6.41 -9.78
N GLY A 29 24.78 7.15 -10.27
CA GLY A 29 25.96 6.57 -10.91
C GLY A 29 26.79 7.58 -11.67
N ARG A 30 27.85 7.11 -12.34
CA ARG A 30 28.76 7.98 -13.10
C ARG A 30 28.30 8.30 -14.53
N SER A 31 27.20 7.72 -15.00
CA SER A 31 26.64 8.08 -16.32
C SER A 31 26.03 9.47 -16.27
N ARG A 32 26.15 10.22 -17.36
CA ARG A 32 25.47 11.53 -17.51
C ARG A 32 23.95 11.40 -17.59
N ASP A 33 23.44 10.18 -17.85
CA ASP A 33 22.01 9.87 -17.87
C ASP A 33 21.44 9.55 -16.47
N CYS A 34 22.25 9.65 -15.41
CA CYS A 34 21.79 9.50 -14.03
C CYS A 34 21.30 10.85 -13.52
N GLU A 35 20.16 10.85 -12.81
CA GLU A 35 19.63 12.04 -12.15
C GLU A 35 20.61 12.55 -11.08
N LEU A 36 21.21 11.63 -10.30
CA LEU A 36 22.40 11.93 -9.48
C LEU A 36 23.63 11.38 -10.19
N SER A 37 24.21 12.24 -11.03
CA SER A 37 25.36 11.91 -11.87
C SER A 37 26.68 12.29 -11.20
N LEU A 38 27.43 11.30 -10.70
CA LEU A 38 28.76 11.52 -10.14
C LEU A 38 29.76 11.87 -11.24
N SER A 39 30.64 12.84 -10.96
CA SER A 39 31.70 13.23 -11.87
C SER A 39 32.64 12.05 -12.13
N SER A 40 32.94 11.83 -13.41
CA SER A 40 33.92 10.83 -13.85
C SER A 40 35.35 11.37 -13.85
N ASP A 41 35.53 12.66 -13.55
CA ASP A 41 36.83 13.35 -13.62
C ASP A 41 37.70 13.01 -12.41
N VAL A 42 37.10 12.52 -11.33
CA VAL A 42 37.82 11.97 -10.16
C VAL A 42 38.08 10.49 -10.39
N SER A 43 39.35 10.08 -10.35
CA SER A 43 39.77 8.69 -10.56
C SER A 43 39.09 7.71 -9.58
N GLN A 44 38.82 8.17 -8.35
CA GLN A 44 38.10 7.42 -7.32
C GLN A 44 36.68 7.05 -7.74
N SER A 45 35.97 7.88 -8.52
CA SER A 45 34.59 7.62 -8.98
C SER A 45 34.45 6.41 -9.91
N ARG A 46 35.57 5.81 -10.37
CA ARG A 46 35.55 4.61 -11.21
C ARG A 46 35.09 3.35 -10.46
N VAL A 47 35.12 3.36 -9.12
CA VAL A 47 34.52 2.29 -8.30
C VAL A 47 33.00 2.33 -8.34
N VAL A 48 32.41 3.47 -8.73
CA VAL A 48 30.98 3.58 -8.95
C VAL A 48 30.64 3.15 -10.39
N SER A 49 29.57 2.36 -10.53
CA SER A 49 29.12 1.84 -11.82
C SER A 49 28.47 2.97 -12.63
N LYS A 50 28.39 2.81 -13.97
CA LYS A 50 27.70 3.80 -14.84
C LYS A 50 26.28 4.09 -14.36
N LYS A 51 25.56 3.04 -14.01
CA LYS A 51 24.29 3.07 -13.26
C LYS A 51 24.52 2.12 -12.08
N HIS A 52 24.62 2.64 -10.87
CA HIS A 52 25.08 1.88 -9.71
C HIS A 52 23.90 1.49 -8.82
N ALA A 53 23.04 2.45 -8.50
CA ALA A 53 21.83 2.19 -7.74
C ALA A 53 20.66 3.01 -8.28
N ARG A 54 19.45 2.66 -7.85
CA ARG A 54 18.24 3.41 -8.15
C ARG A 54 17.40 3.57 -6.89
N VAL A 55 17.04 4.81 -6.58
CA VAL A 55 16.00 5.11 -5.59
C VAL A 55 14.70 5.38 -6.35
N TYR A 56 13.58 4.82 -5.92
CA TYR A 56 12.31 5.02 -6.60
C TYR A 56 11.14 5.04 -5.62
N PRO A 57 10.10 5.85 -5.88
CA PRO A 57 8.93 5.93 -5.03
C PRO A 57 7.94 4.83 -5.37
N CYS A 58 7.31 4.27 -4.34
CA CYS A 58 6.14 3.43 -4.45
C CYS A 58 4.99 4.09 -3.69
N LEU A 59 3.83 4.18 -4.33
CA LEU A 59 2.63 4.80 -3.75
C LEU A 59 1.85 3.76 -2.95
N PHE A 60 1.49 4.12 -1.72
CA PHE A 60 0.71 3.34 -0.79
C PHE A 60 -0.55 4.12 -0.37
N ASN A 61 -1.50 3.42 0.25
CA ASN A 61 -2.70 4.04 0.83
C ASN A 61 -3.44 4.98 -0.14
N ASN A 62 -3.73 4.52 -1.37
CA ASN A 62 -4.39 5.30 -2.43
C ASN A 62 -3.66 6.61 -2.78
N ASN A 63 -2.34 6.54 -2.96
CA ASN A 63 -1.46 7.67 -3.31
C ASN A 63 -1.38 8.75 -2.21
N GLN A 64 -1.73 8.42 -0.97
CA GLN A 64 -1.60 9.35 0.17
C GLN A 64 -0.30 9.17 0.96
N GLU A 65 0.39 8.04 0.78
CA GLU A 65 1.67 7.74 1.41
C GLU A 65 2.65 7.24 0.35
N VAL A 66 3.90 7.70 0.42
CA VAL A 66 4.98 7.34 -0.49
C VAL A 66 6.07 6.69 0.31
N ARG A 67 6.52 5.53 -0.15
CA ARG A 67 7.70 4.87 0.41
C ARG A 67 8.76 4.79 -0.67
N TRP A 68 9.96 5.23 -0.34
CA TRP A 68 11.08 5.21 -1.26
C TRP A 68 11.85 3.92 -1.07
N PHE A 69 12.25 3.30 -2.18
CA PHE A 69 13.00 2.06 -2.18
C PHE A 69 14.31 2.25 -2.94
N LEU A 70 15.39 1.74 -2.37
CA LEU A 70 16.70 1.65 -3.00
C LEU A 70 16.90 0.24 -3.53
N LYS A 71 17.39 0.16 -4.77
CA LYS A 71 17.85 -1.08 -5.39
C LYS A 71 19.25 -0.91 -5.96
N ASP A 72 20.13 -1.85 -5.66
CA ASP A 72 21.43 -1.98 -6.33
C ASP A 72 21.20 -2.50 -7.77
N LEU A 73 21.85 -1.88 -8.76
CA LEU A 73 21.67 -2.20 -10.19
C LEU A 73 22.77 -3.14 -10.70
N ASP A 74 23.01 -4.23 -9.95
CA ASP A 74 24.12 -5.15 -10.17
C ASP A 74 25.46 -4.41 -10.24
N SER A 75 25.67 -3.54 -9.25
CA SER A 75 26.87 -2.73 -9.19
C SER A 75 28.10 -3.59 -8.94
N LYS A 76 29.27 -3.12 -9.43
CA LYS A 76 30.50 -3.91 -9.32
C LYS A 76 31.00 -4.04 -7.87
N HIS A 77 30.68 -3.07 -7.02
CA HIS A 77 31.24 -2.92 -5.67
C HIS A 77 30.18 -2.87 -4.57
N GLY A 78 28.91 -3.11 -4.91
CA GLY A 78 27.79 -3.15 -3.98
C GLY A 78 27.33 -1.77 -3.51
N THR A 79 26.11 -1.75 -2.97
CA THR A 79 25.49 -0.59 -2.33
C THR A 79 25.11 -0.97 -0.90
N SER A 80 25.27 -0.07 0.06
CA SER A 80 24.84 -0.29 1.45
C SER A 80 23.96 0.85 1.97
N VAL A 81 23.07 0.54 2.91
CA VAL A 81 22.26 1.50 3.65
C VAL A 81 22.53 1.33 5.14
N ASN A 82 22.92 2.40 5.83
CA ASN A 82 23.16 2.45 7.28
C ASN A 82 24.12 1.36 7.81
N GLY A 83 25.06 0.85 7.01
CA GLY A 83 25.90 -0.27 7.44
C GLY A 83 25.69 -1.57 6.70
N HIS A 84 24.49 -1.77 6.15
CA HIS A 84 24.02 -3.07 5.68
C HIS A 84 23.99 -3.14 4.16
N ASP A 85 24.65 -4.14 3.60
CA ASP A 85 24.70 -4.35 2.16
C ASP A 85 23.33 -4.72 1.58
N VAL A 86 22.99 -4.10 0.45
CA VAL A 86 21.77 -4.37 -0.31
C VAL A 86 22.05 -5.53 -1.27
N LYS A 87 21.25 -6.60 -1.18
CA LYS A 87 21.38 -7.74 -2.11
C LYS A 87 20.89 -7.36 -3.50
N SER A 88 21.58 -7.82 -4.54
CA SER A 88 21.39 -7.42 -5.95
C SER A 88 19.97 -7.69 -6.50
N ASP A 89 19.27 -8.70 -5.96
CA ASP A 89 17.92 -9.09 -6.36
C ASP A 89 16.81 -8.46 -5.49
N SER A 90 17.18 -7.66 -4.49
CA SER A 90 16.26 -7.11 -3.50
C SER A 90 16.19 -5.58 -3.57
N SER A 91 15.10 -5.03 -3.03
CA SER A 91 14.98 -3.60 -2.77
C SER A 91 14.81 -3.38 -1.27
N VAL A 92 15.45 -2.36 -0.73
CA VAL A 92 15.32 -1.96 0.67
C VAL A 92 14.56 -0.64 0.76
N GLN A 93 13.67 -0.52 1.74
CA GLN A 93 13.00 0.76 1.99
C GLN A 93 14.01 1.75 2.57
N VAL A 94 13.98 2.99 2.07
CA VAL A 94 14.75 4.13 2.56
C VAL A 94 13.85 4.97 3.45
N PHE A 95 14.35 5.34 4.62
CA PHE A 95 13.71 6.20 5.61
C PHE A 95 14.38 7.58 5.67
N ASP A 96 13.69 8.54 6.28
CA ASP A 96 14.26 9.86 6.54
C ASP A 96 15.50 9.74 7.43
N GLY A 97 16.58 10.39 7.03
CA GLY A 97 17.87 10.35 7.71
C GLY A 97 18.78 9.18 7.31
N ASP A 98 18.36 8.26 6.43
CA ASP A 98 19.18 7.13 6.01
C ASP A 98 20.45 7.56 5.26
N HIS A 99 21.52 6.80 5.46
CA HIS A 99 22.81 6.98 4.81
C HIS A 99 23.06 5.87 3.78
N ILE A 100 23.08 6.24 2.51
CA ILE A 100 23.44 5.37 1.40
C ILE A 100 24.94 5.52 1.13
N VAL A 101 25.66 4.40 1.03
CA VAL A 101 27.08 4.38 0.64
C VAL A 101 27.24 3.49 -0.57
N LEU A 102 27.73 4.06 -1.66
CA LEU A 102 28.10 3.32 -2.88
C LEU A 102 29.51 2.75 -2.73
N ALA A 103 29.73 1.50 -3.14
CA ALA A 103 31.05 0.87 -3.08
C ALA A 103 31.70 0.91 -1.68
N ARG A 104 30.94 0.57 -0.62
CA ARG A 104 31.32 0.64 0.80
C ARG A 104 32.73 0.11 1.12
N GLN A 105 33.16 -0.95 0.44
CA GLN A 105 34.50 -1.55 0.63
C GLN A 105 35.65 -0.59 0.30
N HIS A 106 35.36 0.52 -0.39
CA HIS A 106 36.31 1.59 -0.71
C HIS A 106 36.18 2.82 0.22
N GLY A 107 35.44 2.71 1.33
CA GLY A 107 35.19 3.76 2.31
C GLY A 107 33.90 4.55 2.07
N ASP A 108 33.67 5.58 2.88
CA ASP A 108 32.43 6.38 2.85
C ASP A 108 32.48 7.57 1.87
N PHE A 109 33.45 7.58 0.96
CA PHE A 109 33.65 8.65 -0.02
C PHE A 109 32.42 8.91 -0.90
N PHE A 110 31.62 7.87 -1.17
CA PHE A 110 30.38 7.96 -1.95
C PHE A 110 29.13 7.91 -1.07
N SER A 111 29.18 8.69 0.02
CA SER A 111 28.08 8.87 0.95
C SER A 111 27.01 9.82 0.39
N ILE A 112 25.76 9.39 0.51
CA ILE A 112 24.56 10.15 0.16
C ILE A 112 23.59 10.03 1.33
N LYS A 113 23.21 11.16 1.92
CA LYS A 113 22.21 11.22 2.97
C LYS A 113 20.83 11.46 2.36
N CYS A 114 19.83 10.74 2.85
CA CYS A 114 18.46 10.82 2.39
C CYS A 114 17.60 11.60 3.38
N HIS A 115 16.81 12.54 2.86
CA HIS A 115 15.76 13.21 3.59
C HIS A 115 14.43 13.03 2.87
N LEU A 116 13.36 12.75 3.62
CA LEU A 116 12.02 12.61 3.07
C LEU A 116 11.16 13.79 3.51
N ASP A 117 10.52 14.45 2.55
CA ASP A 117 9.69 15.64 2.82
C ASP A 117 8.39 15.61 2.00
N GLY A 118 7.52 16.59 2.23
CA GLY A 118 6.24 16.73 1.57
C GLY A 118 5.17 15.82 2.16
N ARG A 119 3.92 16.03 1.70
CA ARG A 119 2.76 15.31 2.23
C ARG A 119 2.90 13.82 1.93
N GLY A 120 2.99 13.01 2.99
CA GLY A 120 3.14 11.55 2.86
C GLY A 120 4.48 11.14 2.26
N ASN A 121 5.56 11.90 2.46
CA ASN A 121 6.91 11.63 1.94
C ASN A 121 7.00 11.71 0.40
N SER A 122 6.21 12.59 -0.21
CA SER A 122 6.16 12.73 -1.68
C SER A 122 7.46 13.22 -2.32
N LYS A 123 8.39 13.74 -1.52
CA LYS A 123 9.68 14.29 -1.94
C LYS A 123 10.84 13.50 -1.36
N LEU A 124 11.84 13.23 -2.18
CA LEU A 124 13.14 12.71 -1.78
C LEU A 124 14.19 13.78 -1.99
N ILE A 125 14.92 14.10 -0.92
CA ILE A 125 16.05 15.01 -0.95
C ILE A 125 17.32 14.18 -0.72
N LEU A 126 18.26 14.26 -1.66
CA LEU A 126 19.54 13.58 -1.58
C LEU A 126 20.65 14.61 -1.37
N VAL A 127 21.37 14.47 -0.25
CA VAL A 127 22.47 15.35 0.14
C VAL A 127 23.78 14.60 0.00
N THR A 128 24.74 15.16 -0.74
CA THR A 128 26.05 14.52 -0.92
C THR A 128 27.16 15.55 -1.10
N GLN A 129 28.36 15.21 -0.66
CA GLN A 129 29.59 15.96 -0.93
C GLN A 129 30.34 15.41 -2.16
N CYS A 130 29.80 14.37 -2.80
CA CYS A 130 30.43 13.79 -3.98
C CYS A 130 30.44 14.81 -5.12
N PRO A 131 31.57 14.98 -5.83
CA PRO A 131 31.62 15.83 -7.01
C PRO A 131 30.61 15.36 -8.06
N LEU A 132 29.65 16.22 -8.42
CA LEU A 132 28.63 15.92 -9.41
C LEU A 132 28.98 16.48 -10.78
N ASN A 133 28.42 15.87 -11.84
CA ASN A 133 28.51 16.45 -13.18
C ASN A 133 27.65 17.73 -13.23
N PRO A 134 28.23 18.91 -13.57
CA PRO A 134 27.53 20.20 -13.50
C PRO A 134 26.38 20.39 -14.53
N ARG A 135 26.11 19.39 -15.38
CA ARG A 135 25.02 19.39 -16.37
C ARG A 135 23.79 18.57 -15.95
N ALA A 136 23.78 17.95 -14.77
CA ALA A 136 22.60 17.28 -14.24
C ALA A 136 21.63 18.34 -13.66
N ARG A 137 20.48 18.56 -14.31
CA ARG A 137 19.52 19.61 -13.95
C ARG A 137 18.77 19.23 -12.66
N ALA A 138 18.78 20.14 -11.67
CA ALA A 138 17.82 20.16 -10.57
C ALA A 138 16.42 20.57 -11.11
N GLY A 139 15.36 19.90 -10.63
CA GLY A 139 14.07 19.83 -11.31
C GLY A 139 13.16 21.07 -11.24
N SER A 140 12.18 21.12 -12.16
CA SER A 140 10.80 21.53 -11.88
C SER A 140 9.85 21.04 -12.99
N SER A 141 8.69 20.58 -12.58
CA SER A 141 7.64 19.78 -13.23
C SER A 141 7.03 20.22 -14.57
N SER A 142 6.47 19.19 -15.22
CA SER A 142 5.16 19.13 -15.90
C SER A 142 5.10 19.23 -17.43
N ALA A 143 4.30 18.29 -17.96
CA ALA A 143 3.77 18.16 -19.31
C ALA A 143 4.72 17.69 -20.44
N VAL A 144 4.26 16.62 -21.09
CA VAL A 144 4.65 16.11 -22.42
C VAL A 144 6.10 15.67 -22.53
N VAL A 145 6.30 14.34 -22.54
CA VAL A 145 7.54 13.72 -23.01
C VAL A 145 7.86 14.25 -24.42
N PRO A 146 8.97 14.99 -24.64
CA PRO A 146 9.56 15.11 -25.96
C PRO A 146 10.57 13.98 -26.10
N ALA A 147 10.36 13.15 -27.12
CA ALA A 147 11.26 12.07 -27.49
C ALA A 147 12.70 12.57 -27.63
N THR A 148 13.63 12.03 -26.83
CA THR A 148 15.06 12.04 -27.14
C THR A 148 15.71 10.70 -26.80
N ASN A 149 15.65 9.81 -27.80
CA ASN A 149 16.67 8.89 -28.30
C ASN A 149 17.87 8.53 -27.40
N HIS A 150 17.69 7.68 -26.39
CA HIS A 150 18.64 6.60 -26.00
C HIS A 150 17.93 5.44 -25.27
N SER A 151 16.66 5.16 -25.61
CA SER A 151 15.81 4.23 -24.87
C SER A 151 15.28 3.04 -25.70
N GLY A 152 15.93 2.69 -26.81
CA GLY A 152 15.44 1.65 -27.72
C GLY A 152 15.42 0.25 -27.08
N GLU A 153 16.56 -0.26 -26.62
CA GLU A 153 16.65 -1.68 -26.23
C GLU A 153 16.04 -2.00 -24.86
N LYS A 154 16.15 -1.11 -23.87
CA LYS A 154 15.58 -1.38 -22.52
C LYS A 154 14.07 -1.18 -22.45
N ARG A 155 13.49 -0.23 -23.21
CA ARG A 155 12.03 -0.13 -23.37
C ARG A 155 11.53 -1.27 -24.24
N LYS A 156 12.19 -1.57 -25.37
CA LYS A 156 11.86 -2.78 -26.17
C LYS A 156 11.87 -4.05 -25.32
N LEU A 157 12.88 -4.29 -24.48
CA LEU A 157 12.93 -5.51 -23.65
C LEU A 157 11.85 -5.54 -22.54
N ALA A 158 11.50 -4.39 -21.95
CA ALA A 158 10.42 -4.31 -20.96
C ALA A 158 9.04 -4.45 -21.63
N ASP A 159 8.83 -3.77 -22.76
CA ASP A 159 7.63 -3.85 -23.59
C ASP A 159 7.47 -5.25 -24.20
N GLU A 160 8.57 -5.91 -24.61
CA GLU A 160 8.58 -7.30 -25.10
C GLU A 160 8.26 -8.29 -23.98
N LYS A 161 8.80 -8.08 -22.76
CA LYS A 161 8.46 -8.91 -21.59
C LYS A 161 7.00 -8.72 -21.18
N GLU A 162 6.50 -7.49 -21.16
CA GLU A 162 5.10 -7.19 -20.85
C GLU A 162 4.17 -7.76 -21.93
N LEU A 163 4.51 -7.57 -23.20
CA LEU A 163 3.77 -8.13 -24.35
C LEU A 163 3.81 -9.67 -24.33
N PHE A 164 4.93 -10.27 -23.95
CA PHE A 164 5.05 -11.72 -23.80
C PHE A 164 4.15 -12.24 -22.66
N VAL A 165 4.14 -11.57 -21.51
CA VAL A 165 3.27 -11.92 -20.38
C VAL A 165 1.80 -11.77 -20.76
N LYS A 166 1.41 -10.64 -21.38
CA LYS A 166 0.05 -10.41 -21.89
C LYS A 166 -0.37 -11.45 -22.93
N LYS A 167 0.51 -11.79 -23.87
CA LYS A 167 0.26 -12.81 -24.89
C LYS A 167 0.08 -14.20 -24.27
N LYS A 168 0.94 -14.56 -23.31
CA LYS A 168 0.83 -15.82 -22.58
C LYS A 168 -0.45 -15.88 -21.74
N PHE A 169 -0.84 -14.75 -21.13
CA PHE A 169 -2.09 -14.65 -20.39
C PHE A 169 -3.31 -14.84 -21.30
N ARG A 170 -3.39 -14.15 -22.44
CA ARG A 170 -4.47 -14.36 -23.43
C ARG A 170 -4.56 -15.80 -23.89
N ALA A 171 -3.42 -16.42 -24.21
CA ALA A 171 -3.38 -17.84 -24.58
C ALA A 171 -3.89 -18.77 -23.45
N LEU A 172 -3.67 -18.40 -22.19
CA LEU A 172 -4.19 -19.12 -21.02
C LEU A 172 -5.68 -18.87 -20.76
N GLU A 173 -6.24 -17.75 -21.20
CA GLU A 173 -7.68 -17.49 -21.10
C GLU A 173 -8.47 -18.12 -22.24
N GLU A 174 -7.86 -18.19 -23.43
CA GLU A 174 -8.43 -18.81 -24.63
C GLU A 174 -8.27 -20.35 -24.63
N ASP A 175 -7.54 -20.92 -23.67
CA ASP A 175 -7.31 -22.37 -23.57
C ASP A 175 -8.63 -23.14 -23.35
N PRO A 176 -9.10 -23.93 -24.33
CA PRO A 176 -10.34 -24.69 -24.23
C PRO A 176 -10.34 -25.73 -23.10
N LEU A 177 -9.15 -26.19 -22.68
CA LEU A 177 -9.00 -27.18 -21.61
C LEU A 177 -9.26 -26.60 -20.22
N ARG A 178 -9.24 -25.27 -20.07
CA ARG A 178 -9.44 -24.60 -18.79
C ARG A 178 -10.90 -24.35 -18.45
N HIS A 179 -11.85 -24.78 -19.31
CA HIS A 179 -13.29 -24.71 -19.06
C HIS A 179 -13.80 -23.35 -18.53
N GLY A 180 -13.12 -22.24 -18.87
CA GLY A 180 -13.47 -20.89 -18.40
C GLY A 180 -12.88 -20.47 -17.04
N GLU A 181 -12.03 -21.27 -16.41
CA GLU A 181 -11.38 -20.98 -15.12
C GLU A 181 -10.16 -20.05 -15.30
N SER A 182 -10.41 -18.74 -15.40
CA SER A 182 -9.34 -17.74 -15.33
C SER A 182 -8.84 -17.59 -13.88
N PRO A 183 -7.52 -17.58 -13.65
CA PRO A 183 -6.95 -17.44 -12.30
C PRO A 183 -7.19 -16.05 -11.70
N LEU A 184 -7.69 -15.11 -12.50
CA LEU A 184 -8.05 -13.75 -12.09
C LEU A 184 -9.55 -13.57 -11.87
N LYS A 185 -10.35 -14.64 -11.97
CA LYS A 185 -11.80 -14.58 -11.74
C LYS A 185 -12.17 -15.05 -10.35
N CYS A 186 -13.10 -14.33 -9.76
CA CYS A 186 -13.70 -14.67 -8.47
C CYS A 186 -14.58 -15.91 -8.61
N PRO A 187 -14.42 -16.95 -7.76
CA PRO A 187 -15.19 -18.19 -7.86
C PRO A 187 -16.66 -18.05 -7.43
N VAL A 188 -17.05 -16.89 -6.89
CA VAL A 188 -18.44 -16.61 -6.48
C VAL A 188 -19.25 -15.96 -7.59
N CYS A 189 -18.68 -14.97 -8.27
CA CYS A 189 -19.38 -14.24 -9.34
C CYS A 189 -18.90 -14.61 -10.75
N PHE A 190 -17.83 -15.40 -10.87
CA PHE A 190 -17.20 -15.82 -12.14
C PHE A 190 -16.71 -14.66 -13.02
N GLU A 191 -16.45 -13.53 -12.39
CA GLU A 191 -15.98 -12.29 -13.03
C GLU A 191 -14.60 -11.91 -12.47
N TYR A 192 -13.85 -11.06 -13.19
CA TYR A 192 -12.54 -10.59 -12.71
C TYR A 192 -12.63 -9.96 -11.33
N PHE A 193 -11.59 -10.16 -10.53
CA PHE A 193 -11.53 -9.66 -9.17
C PHE A 193 -11.73 -8.14 -9.14
N MET A 194 -12.63 -7.71 -8.27
CA MET A 194 -12.78 -6.32 -7.86
C MET A 194 -12.58 -6.30 -6.36
N GLU A 195 -11.62 -5.52 -5.91
CA GLU A 195 -11.38 -5.34 -4.49
C GLU A 195 -11.03 -6.64 -3.77
N SER A 196 -10.08 -7.40 -4.29
CA SER A 196 -9.80 -8.78 -3.86
C SER A 196 -9.47 -8.88 -2.36
N LEU A 197 -10.11 -9.86 -1.72
CA LEU A 197 -9.90 -10.23 -0.31
C LEU A 197 -9.54 -11.71 -0.23
N THR A 198 -8.43 -12.00 0.45
CA THR A 198 -7.95 -13.36 0.71
C THR A 198 -8.20 -13.74 2.16
N LEU A 199 -8.76 -14.93 2.37
CA LEU A 199 -8.97 -15.53 3.69
C LEU A 199 -7.72 -16.28 4.16
N SER A 200 -7.62 -16.59 5.45
CA SER A 200 -6.52 -17.39 6.02
C SER A 200 -6.42 -18.80 5.42
N CYS A 201 -7.53 -19.35 4.89
CA CYS A 201 -7.54 -20.57 4.09
C CYS A 201 -7.00 -20.40 2.66
N SER A 202 -6.40 -19.24 2.33
CA SER A 202 -5.82 -18.87 1.04
C SER A 202 -6.80 -18.71 -0.15
N HIS A 203 -8.11 -18.88 0.06
CA HIS A 203 -9.10 -18.56 -0.98
C HIS A 203 -9.34 -17.06 -1.10
N THR A 204 -9.48 -16.59 -2.34
CA THR A 204 -9.63 -15.17 -2.67
C THR A 204 -10.94 -14.90 -3.40
N PHE A 205 -11.58 -13.76 -3.08
CA PHE A 205 -12.88 -13.36 -3.59
C PHE A 205 -12.91 -11.85 -3.88
N CYS A 206 -13.87 -11.39 -4.69
CA CYS A 206 -14.17 -9.95 -4.73
C CYS A 206 -14.61 -9.47 -3.35
N GLY A 207 -14.25 -8.24 -2.99
CA GLY A 207 -14.58 -7.66 -1.69
C GLY A 207 -16.08 -7.61 -1.43
N GLY A 208 -16.87 -7.25 -2.45
CA GLY A 208 -18.33 -7.28 -2.39
C GLY A 208 -18.89 -8.70 -2.19
N CYS A 209 -18.37 -9.69 -2.93
CA CYS A 209 -18.81 -11.08 -2.82
C CYS A 209 -18.56 -11.65 -1.42
N LEU A 210 -17.35 -11.45 -0.88
CA LEU A 210 -17.01 -11.96 0.44
C LEU A 210 -17.82 -11.28 1.54
N ARG A 211 -17.97 -9.95 1.51
CA ARG A 211 -18.79 -9.23 2.49
C ARG A 211 -20.23 -9.71 2.50
N SER A 212 -20.85 -9.85 1.33
CA SER A 212 -22.22 -10.37 1.22
C SER A 212 -22.35 -11.79 1.75
N TRP A 213 -21.35 -12.64 1.52
CA TRP A 213 -21.33 -14.01 2.03
C TRP A 213 -21.22 -14.04 3.56
N LEU A 214 -20.31 -13.27 4.13
CA LEU A 214 -20.04 -13.26 5.58
C LEU A 214 -21.20 -12.69 6.41
N LEU A 215 -22.10 -11.90 5.80
CA LEU A 215 -23.36 -11.51 6.46
C LEU A 215 -24.28 -12.71 6.76
N GLN A 216 -24.16 -13.79 5.99
CA GLN A 216 -25.02 -14.98 6.10
C GLN A 216 -24.29 -16.17 6.74
N SER A 217 -23.00 -16.32 6.45
CA SER A 217 -22.20 -17.44 6.93
C SER A 217 -20.76 -17.02 7.13
N MET A 218 -20.27 -17.15 8.37
CA MET A 218 -18.87 -16.91 8.74
C MET A 218 -17.94 -18.04 8.32
N THR A 219 -18.05 -18.48 7.06
CA THR A 219 -17.27 -19.56 6.46
C THR A 219 -16.73 -19.15 5.08
N CYS A 220 -15.68 -19.81 4.61
CA CYS A 220 -15.19 -19.63 3.24
C CYS A 220 -16.24 -20.11 2.22
N PRO A 221 -16.56 -19.32 1.18
CA PRO A 221 -17.48 -19.74 0.10
C PRO A 221 -17.04 -21.01 -0.64
N THR A 222 -15.73 -21.30 -0.69
CA THR A 222 -15.16 -22.43 -1.43
C THR A 222 -14.99 -23.67 -0.56
N CYS A 223 -14.17 -23.59 0.49
CA CYS A 223 -13.84 -24.77 1.31
C CYS A 223 -14.66 -24.90 2.60
N ARG A 224 -15.58 -23.95 2.87
CA ARG A 224 -16.45 -23.93 4.08
C ARG A 224 -15.71 -23.88 5.41
N LEU A 225 -14.38 -23.70 5.42
CA LEU A 225 -13.63 -23.48 6.66
C LEU A 225 -14.11 -22.20 7.36
N PRO A 226 -14.21 -22.19 8.70
CA PRO A 226 -14.59 -21.00 9.46
C PRO A 226 -13.66 -19.82 9.18
N VAL A 227 -14.25 -18.62 9.05
CA VAL A 227 -13.49 -17.37 8.92
C VAL A 227 -13.28 -16.81 10.32
N THR A 228 -12.14 -17.17 10.90
CA THR A 228 -11.74 -16.73 12.23
C THR A 228 -10.81 -15.54 12.22
N GLU A 229 -10.31 -15.11 11.06
CA GLU A 229 -9.37 -14.00 10.92
C GLU A 229 -9.89 -12.94 9.95
N MET A 230 -9.36 -11.73 10.08
CA MET A 230 -9.70 -10.62 9.22
C MET A 230 -9.25 -10.92 7.77
N PRO A 231 -10.13 -10.82 6.76
CA PRO A 231 -9.73 -10.96 5.37
C PRO A 231 -8.67 -9.92 4.98
N VAL A 232 -7.65 -10.33 4.25
CA VAL A 232 -6.53 -9.47 3.82
C VAL A 232 -6.78 -8.98 2.39
N ARG A 233 -6.53 -7.68 2.15
CA ARG A 233 -6.62 -7.09 0.80
C ARG A 233 -5.43 -7.50 -0.07
N THR A 234 -5.71 -8.03 -1.25
CA THR A 234 -4.67 -8.55 -2.16
C THR A 234 -4.49 -7.62 -3.36
N ARG A 235 -3.91 -6.44 -3.12
CA ARG A 235 -3.71 -5.41 -4.16
C ARG A 235 -3.02 -5.92 -5.42
N ALA A 236 -2.06 -6.83 -5.27
CA ALA A 236 -1.37 -7.44 -6.41
C ALA A 236 -2.33 -8.15 -7.39
N LEU A 237 -3.41 -8.78 -6.90
CA LEU A 237 -4.40 -9.40 -7.78
C LEU A 237 -5.29 -8.36 -8.47
N ASP A 238 -5.65 -7.29 -7.77
CA ASP A 238 -6.37 -6.16 -8.37
C ASP A 238 -5.53 -5.53 -9.51
N ASP A 239 -4.25 -5.30 -9.26
CA ASP A 239 -3.30 -4.73 -10.23
C ASP A 239 -3.11 -5.66 -11.44
N LEU A 240 -3.01 -6.98 -11.21
CA LEU A 240 -2.92 -7.97 -12.28
C LEU A 240 -4.19 -7.99 -13.15
N CYS A 241 -5.38 -7.84 -12.57
CA CYS A 241 -6.61 -7.72 -13.36
C CYS A 241 -6.56 -6.48 -14.27
N VAL A 242 -6.11 -5.33 -13.75
CA VAL A 242 -5.98 -4.10 -14.56
C VAL A 242 -4.93 -4.24 -15.66
N GLN A 243 -3.81 -4.91 -15.38
CA GLN A 243 -2.69 -5.03 -16.32
C GLN A 243 -2.90 -6.09 -17.40
N LEU A 244 -3.54 -7.21 -17.07
CA LEU A 244 -3.58 -8.39 -17.94
C LEU A 244 -4.89 -8.58 -18.70
N VAL A 245 -6.02 -8.11 -18.14
CA VAL A 245 -7.32 -8.17 -18.83
C VAL A 245 -7.31 -7.22 -20.02
N ASP A 246 -7.91 -7.65 -21.13
CA ASP A 246 -7.97 -6.82 -22.34
C ASP A 246 -8.74 -5.52 -22.04
N PRO A 247 -8.13 -4.32 -22.20
CA PRO A 247 -8.83 -3.06 -21.97
C PRO A 247 -10.00 -2.81 -22.95
N THR A 248 -10.06 -3.55 -24.05
CA THR A 248 -11.18 -3.53 -25.00
C THR A 248 -12.31 -4.48 -24.64
N ASP A 249 -12.15 -5.30 -23.58
CA ASP A 249 -13.23 -6.13 -23.04
C ASP A 249 -14.32 -5.23 -22.44
N ALA A 250 -15.46 -5.16 -23.14
CA ALA A 250 -16.60 -4.36 -22.73
C ALA A 250 -17.20 -4.80 -21.38
N ALA A 251 -17.13 -6.09 -21.04
CA ALA A 251 -17.63 -6.61 -19.77
C ALA A 251 -16.73 -6.15 -18.61
N TRP A 252 -15.41 -6.17 -18.81
CA TRP A 252 -14.45 -5.66 -17.83
C TRP A 252 -14.61 -4.15 -17.60
N ALA A 253 -14.69 -3.36 -18.68
CA ALA A 253 -14.89 -1.91 -18.59
C ALA A 253 -16.21 -1.57 -17.85
N ALA A 254 -17.32 -2.19 -18.26
CA ALA A 254 -18.62 -1.97 -17.61
C ALA A 254 -18.61 -2.38 -16.14
N ARG A 255 -17.88 -3.43 -15.78
CA ARG A 255 -17.71 -3.89 -14.39
C ARG A 255 -16.94 -2.87 -13.55
N GLN A 256 -15.86 -2.29 -14.08
CA GLN A 256 -15.10 -1.25 -13.39
C GLN A 256 -15.96 0.00 -13.14
N ASP A 257 -16.72 0.43 -14.15
CA ASP A 257 -17.64 1.57 -14.05
C ASP A 257 -18.75 1.29 -13.02
N ALA A 258 -19.38 0.12 -13.08
CA ALA A 258 -20.41 -0.28 -12.14
C ALA A 258 -19.89 -0.29 -10.69
N TYR A 259 -18.68 -0.79 -10.47
CA TYR A 259 -18.02 -0.76 -9.17
C TYR A 259 -17.76 0.67 -8.69
N ALA A 260 -17.23 1.55 -9.55
CA ALA A 260 -16.97 2.94 -9.19
C ALA A 260 -18.26 3.69 -8.82
N VAL A 261 -19.35 3.45 -9.57
CA VAL A 261 -20.67 4.02 -9.29
C VAL A 261 -21.25 3.49 -7.98
N ASP A 262 -21.14 2.19 -7.71
CA ASP A 262 -21.60 1.62 -6.43
C ASP A 262 -20.78 2.15 -5.25
N LEU A 263 -19.45 2.20 -5.38
CA LEU A 263 -18.57 2.74 -4.35
C LEU A 263 -18.93 4.19 -4.01
N ALA A 264 -19.12 5.04 -5.01
CA ALA A 264 -19.54 6.44 -4.81
C ALA A 264 -20.92 6.53 -4.11
N ARG A 265 -21.85 5.64 -4.48
CA ARG A 265 -23.19 5.53 -3.86
C ARG A 265 -23.09 5.13 -2.39
N GLN A 266 -22.27 4.13 -2.07
CA GLN A 266 -22.04 3.67 -0.70
C GLN A 266 -21.42 4.79 0.15
N VAL A 267 -20.40 5.48 -0.36
CA VAL A 267 -19.78 6.64 0.33
C VAL A 267 -20.80 7.74 0.61
N LYS A 268 -21.64 8.09 -0.37
CA LYS A 268 -22.70 9.10 -0.19
C LYS A 268 -23.72 8.69 0.86
N LYS A 269 -24.15 7.42 0.87
CA LYS A 269 -25.07 6.87 1.89
C LYS A 269 -24.44 6.88 3.28
N ALA A 270 -23.19 6.43 3.40
CA ALA A 270 -22.44 6.43 4.65
C ALA A 270 -22.30 7.85 5.23
N LYS A 271 -21.99 8.85 4.37
CA LYS A 271 -21.93 10.26 4.79
C LYS A 271 -23.28 10.76 5.31
N LYS A 272 -24.40 10.41 4.66
CA LYS A 272 -25.74 10.77 5.14
C LYS A 272 -26.05 10.16 6.51
N ILE A 273 -25.69 8.89 6.73
CA ILE A 273 -25.86 8.20 8.02
C ILE A 273 -25.04 8.93 9.10
N ARG A 274 -23.74 9.19 8.84
CA ARG A 274 -22.87 9.91 9.77
C ARG A 274 -23.42 11.29 10.13
N HIS A 275 -23.85 12.07 9.13
CA HIS A 275 -24.45 13.39 9.36
C HIS A 275 -25.76 13.28 10.17
N ALA A 276 -26.62 12.31 9.87
CA ALA A 276 -27.91 12.13 10.54
C ALA A 276 -27.79 11.66 12.01
N PHE A 277 -26.63 11.15 12.45
CA PHE A 277 -26.47 10.56 13.78
C PHE A 277 -25.37 11.17 14.63
N LEU A 278 -24.21 11.48 14.03
CA LEU A 278 -23.07 12.04 14.76
C LEU A 278 -23.17 13.57 14.87
N GLU A 279 -23.64 14.23 13.81
CA GLU A 279 -23.67 15.71 13.75
C GLU A 279 -24.95 16.29 14.37
N THR A 280 -26.11 15.68 14.12
CA THR A 280 -27.39 16.10 14.71
C THR A 280 -27.64 15.54 16.12
N ARG A 281 -26.81 14.58 16.58
CA ARG A 281 -26.89 13.86 17.86
C ARG A 281 -28.24 13.19 18.16
N SER A 282 -29.10 12.98 17.16
CA SER A 282 -30.35 12.22 17.31
C SER A 282 -30.08 10.73 17.17
N LEU A 283 -29.50 10.10 18.20
CA LEU A 283 -29.23 8.65 18.18
C LEU A 283 -30.52 7.87 18.44
N PRO A 284 -30.97 6.99 17.52
CA PRO A 284 -32.13 6.13 17.77
C PRO A 284 -31.80 5.01 18.75
N TRP A 285 -30.52 4.68 18.94
CA TRP A 285 -30.06 3.60 19.81
C TRP A 285 -29.05 4.10 20.86
N PRO A 286 -29.05 3.51 22.06
CA PRO A 286 -27.98 3.70 23.04
C PRO A 286 -26.61 3.29 22.48
N LYS A 287 -25.54 3.84 23.06
CA LYS A 287 -24.18 3.39 22.72
C LYS A 287 -24.03 1.89 22.98
N VAL A 288 -23.31 1.20 22.09
CA VAL A 288 -23.09 -0.25 22.14
C VAL A 288 -22.42 -0.70 23.45
N TRP A 289 -21.73 0.21 24.12
CA TRP A 289 -21.04 0.02 25.42
C TRP A 289 -21.97 0.03 26.63
N THR A 290 -23.28 0.20 26.43
CA THR A 290 -24.32 0.18 27.46
C THR A 290 -25.31 -0.94 27.17
N HIS A 291 -25.95 -1.48 28.20
CA HIS A 291 -26.98 -2.50 27.99
C HIS A 291 -28.14 -1.92 27.19
N TRP A 292 -28.50 -2.57 26.08
CA TRP A 292 -29.72 -2.24 25.35
C TRP A 292 -30.91 -2.82 26.12
N GLY A 293 -31.81 -1.94 26.56
CA GLY A 293 -32.80 -2.22 27.59
C GLY A 293 -34.00 -3.03 27.10
N SER A 294 -34.24 -3.07 25.79
CA SER A 294 -35.30 -3.86 25.19
C SER A 294 -34.78 -4.79 24.08
N ARG A 295 -35.36 -6.00 24.00
CA ARG A 295 -35.14 -6.94 22.90
C ARG A 295 -35.43 -6.29 21.54
N ASN A 296 -36.39 -5.37 21.51
CA ASN A 296 -36.80 -4.62 20.32
C ASN A 296 -35.68 -3.70 19.78
N GLU A 297 -34.95 -2.97 20.64
CA GLU A 297 -33.83 -2.11 20.19
C GLU A 297 -32.73 -2.90 19.48
N ARG A 298 -32.37 -4.06 20.06
CA ARG A 298 -31.41 -4.99 19.46
C ARG A 298 -31.88 -5.48 18.11
N GLU A 299 -33.09 -6.03 18.06
CA GLU A 299 -33.63 -6.63 16.83
C GLU A 299 -33.74 -5.59 15.71
N VAL A 300 -34.21 -4.37 16.00
CA VAL A 300 -34.31 -3.30 15.01
C VAL A 300 -32.91 -2.88 14.50
N PHE A 301 -31.90 -2.77 15.36
CA PHE A 301 -30.54 -2.44 14.93
C PHE A 301 -29.95 -3.56 14.06
N LEU A 302 -30.01 -4.81 14.53
CA LEU A 302 -29.49 -5.96 13.80
C LEU A 302 -30.20 -6.13 12.44
N GLN A 303 -31.52 -5.93 12.39
CA GLN A 303 -32.27 -5.94 11.14
C GLN A 303 -31.82 -4.82 10.19
N THR A 304 -31.58 -3.61 10.72
CA THR A 304 -31.07 -2.48 9.92
C THR A 304 -29.71 -2.77 9.30
N ILE A 305 -28.79 -3.36 10.06
CA ILE A 305 -27.42 -3.59 9.62
C ILE A 305 -27.22 -4.90 8.84
N SER A 306 -28.14 -5.87 8.98
CA SER A 306 -28.08 -7.22 8.39
C SER A 306 -27.89 -7.28 6.87
N THR A 307 -28.29 -6.23 6.16
CA THR A 307 -28.19 -6.14 4.68
C THR A 307 -27.12 -5.16 4.21
N THR A 308 -26.40 -4.55 5.15
CA THR A 308 -25.42 -3.50 4.85
C THR A 308 -24.01 -4.05 4.88
N ILE A 309 -23.19 -3.60 3.92
CA ILE A 309 -21.78 -3.96 3.79
C ILE A 309 -20.91 -2.72 3.59
N GLY A 310 -19.61 -2.84 3.83
CA GLY A 310 -18.62 -1.79 3.58
C GLY A 310 -18.93 -0.48 4.33
N ALA A 311 -18.69 0.65 3.68
CA ALA A 311 -18.79 1.97 4.32
C ALA A 311 -20.16 2.29 4.96
N VAL A 312 -21.26 1.74 4.42
CA VAL A 312 -22.59 1.94 5.00
C VAL A 312 -22.76 1.16 6.31
N ARG A 313 -22.24 -0.07 6.36
CA ARG A 313 -22.20 -0.86 7.59
C ARG A 313 -21.36 -0.17 8.65
N GLU A 314 -20.16 0.26 8.28
CA GLU A 314 -19.24 0.99 9.17
C GLU A 314 -19.91 2.26 9.74
N ALA A 315 -20.64 3.01 8.92
CA ALA A 315 -21.37 4.19 9.37
C ALA A 315 -22.48 3.86 10.39
N TRP A 316 -23.18 2.73 10.24
CA TRP A 316 -24.15 2.26 11.23
C TRP A 316 -23.48 1.81 12.54
N CYS A 317 -22.35 1.11 12.45
CA CYS A 317 -21.53 0.76 13.62
C CYS A 317 -21.04 2.01 14.36
N GLU A 318 -20.55 3.01 13.64
CA GLU A 318 -20.12 4.30 14.20
C GLU A 318 -21.26 5.02 14.93
N ALA A 319 -22.50 4.96 14.42
CA ALA A 319 -23.66 5.57 15.05
C ALA A 319 -23.86 5.06 16.49
N VAL A 320 -23.74 3.75 16.71
CA VAL A 320 -23.79 3.13 18.05
C VAL A 320 -22.46 3.22 18.81
N GLY A 321 -21.44 3.85 18.22
CA GLY A 321 -20.13 4.08 18.82
C GLY A 321 -19.17 2.89 18.72
N LEU A 322 -19.42 1.95 17.80
CA LEU A 322 -18.52 0.84 17.50
C LEU A 322 -17.54 1.27 16.40
N THR A 323 -16.29 1.55 16.77
CA THR A 323 -15.17 1.86 15.86
C THR A 323 -13.95 1.06 16.27
N ASP A 324 -12.95 0.92 15.39
CA ASP A 324 -11.69 0.23 15.75
C ASP A 324 -11.03 0.87 17.00
N ASP A 325 -10.90 2.19 17.04
CA ASP A 325 -10.34 2.93 18.19
C ASP A 325 -11.15 2.73 19.47
N ALA A 326 -12.48 2.77 19.37
CA ALA A 326 -13.35 2.54 20.52
C ALA A 326 -13.28 1.08 20.97
N ILE A 327 -13.17 0.12 20.05
CA ILE A 327 -12.94 -1.28 20.38
C ILE A 327 -11.65 -1.42 21.16
N ASP A 328 -10.56 -0.71 20.85
CA ASP A 328 -9.29 -0.79 21.59
C ASP A 328 -9.31 -0.08 22.95
N ALA A 329 -9.98 1.05 23.03
CA ALA A 329 -10.03 1.85 24.27
C ALA A 329 -10.87 1.20 25.39
N GLN A 330 -11.82 0.32 25.06
CA GLN A 330 -12.79 -0.19 26.04
C GLN A 330 -12.23 -1.31 26.94
N PRO A 331 -12.59 -1.35 28.23
CA PRO A 331 -12.24 -2.45 29.13
C PRO A 331 -13.06 -3.70 28.82
N LYS A 332 -12.58 -4.87 29.26
CA LYS A 332 -13.22 -6.18 29.04
C LYS A 332 -14.72 -6.20 29.36
N ALA A 333 -15.13 -5.58 30.47
CA ALA A 333 -16.54 -5.51 30.86
C ALA A 333 -17.43 -4.82 29.81
N LYS A 334 -16.93 -3.73 29.19
CA LYS A 334 -17.64 -2.99 28.15
C LYS A 334 -17.63 -3.73 26.81
N LEU A 335 -16.55 -4.43 26.50
CA LEU A 335 -16.49 -5.33 25.34
C LEU A 335 -17.50 -6.47 25.44
N ALA A 336 -17.66 -7.07 26.63
CA ALA A 336 -18.64 -8.11 26.87
C ALA A 336 -20.08 -7.60 26.71
N ILE A 337 -20.37 -6.37 27.14
CA ILE A 337 -21.68 -5.72 26.92
C ILE A 337 -21.93 -5.52 25.42
N ALA A 338 -20.95 -4.96 24.69
CA ALA A 338 -21.08 -4.74 23.26
C ALA A 338 -21.27 -6.05 22.48
N ALA A 339 -20.50 -7.08 22.84
CA ALA A 339 -20.64 -8.41 22.25
C ALA A 339 -22.02 -9.00 22.56
N LYS A 340 -22.54 -8.83 23.80
CA LYS A 340 -23.90 -9.24 24.14
C LYS A 340 -24.95 -8.47 23.38
N ASN A 341 -24.71 -7.22 22.97
CA ASN A 341 -25.65 -6.42 22.17
C ASN A 341 -25.65 -6.77 20.68
N LEU A 342 -24.52 -7.24 20.13
CA LEU A 342 -24.34 -7.39 18.68
C LEU A 342 -24.24 -8.83 18.19
N LEU A 343 -23.68 -9.74 19.00
CA LEU A 343 -23.41 -11.11 18.59
C LEU A 343 -24.51 -12.03 19.13
N ASP A 344 -25.08 -12.90 18.29
CA ASP A 344 -26.10 -13.88 18.71
C ASP A 344 -25.52 -15.06 19.51
N GLU A 345 -24.20 -15.32 19.41
CA GLU A 345 -23.59 -16.59 19.81
C GLU A 345 -22.63 -16.56 21.01
N ILE A 346 -22.82 -15.66 21.99
CA ILE A 346 -22.04 -15.80 23.24
C ILE A 346 -22.52 -17.04 24.05
N SER A 347 -23.69 -17.58 23.74
CA SER A 347 -24.33 -18.62 24.54
C SER A 347 -23.89 -20.07 24.24
N ASN A 348 -23.38 -20.38 23.04
CA ASN A 348 -23.30 -21.79 22.58
C ASN A 348 -21.90 -22.33 22.23
N HIS A 349 -20.84 -21.52 22.23
CA HIS A 349 -19.48 -21.98 21.85
C HIS A 349 -18.40 -21.83 22.93
N THR A 350 -18.75 -21.51 24.16
CA THR A 350 -17.82 -21.60 25.31
C THR A 350 -18.32 -22.66 26.29
N ARG A 351 -18.17 -23.94 25.91
CA ARG A 351 -18.22 -25.05 26.87
C ARG A 351 -16.97 -25.12 27.76
N SER A 352 -16.00 -24.22 27.57
CA SER A 352 -14.86 -24.03 28.47
C SER A 352 -14.20 -22.69 28.16
N GLY A 353 -14.04 -21.80 29.14
CA GLY A 353 -13.22 -20.59 29.02
C GLY A 353 -13.98 -19.26 28.95
N VAL A 354 -13.69 -18.38 29.91
CA VAL A 354 -14.05 -16.97 29.90
C VAL A 354 -13.36 -16.31 28.69
N LEU A 355 -14.10 -15.86 27.68
CA LEU A 355 -13.52 -15.14 26.52
C LEU A 355 -12.59 -14.02 27.01
N GLU A 356 -11.38 -13.96 26.46
CA GLU A 356 -10.43 -12.93 26.84
C GLU A 356 -10.79 -11.58 26.19
N GLY A 357 -10.17 -10.50 26.69
CA GLY A 357 -10.38 -9.17 26.11
C GLY A 357 -9.99 -9.13 24.62
N ALA A 358 -8.92 -9.82 24.25
CA ALA A 358 -8.45 -9.90 22.86
C ALA A 358 -9.47 -10.56 21.93
N ASP A 359 -10.07 -11.69 22.35
CA ASP A 359 -11.09 -12.41 21.56
C ASP A 359 -12.33 -11.55 21.33
N LEU A 360 -12.77 -10.82 22.36
CA LEU A 360 -13.92 -9.93 22.25
C LEU A 360 -13.65 -8.78 21.27
N ARG A 361 -12.47 -8.15 21.35
CA ARG A 361 -12.08 -7.11 20.39
C ARG A 361 -12.09 -7.67 18.97
N HIS A 362 -11.50 -8.84 18.77
CA HIS A 362 -11.44 -9.50 17.47
C HIS A 362 -12.83 -9.78 16.89
N ARG A 363 -13.72 -10.41 17.67
CA ARG A 363 -15.11 -10.69 17.24
C ARG A 363 -15.89 -9.41 16.92
N LEU A 364 -15.71 -8.35 17.71
CA LEU A 364 -16.35 -7.06 17.46
C LEU A 364 -15.84 -6.40 16.17
N ARG A 365 -14.55 -6.55 15.82
CA ARG A 365 -14.01 -6.09 14.53
C ARG A 365 -14.56 -6.88 13.36
N MET A 366 -14.71 -8.20 13.50
CA MET A 366 -15.36 -9.03 12.49
C MET A 366 -16.80 -8.58 12.27
N PHE A 367 -17.57 -8.37 13.34
CA PHE A 367 -18.92 -7.81 13.27
C PHE A 367 -18.93 -6.45 12.57
N LEU A 368 -18.05 -5.52 12.96
CA LEU A 368 -18.00 -4.16 12.41
C LEU A 368 -17.91 -4.18 10.87
N ARG A 369 -17.15 -5.11 10.29
CA ARG A 369 -16.85 -5.14 8.85
C ARG A 369 -17.70 -6.14 8.05
N TYR A 370 -18.12 -7.25 8.65
CA TYR A 370 -18.59 -8.41 7.88
C TYR A 370 -19.91 -9.05 8.30
N GLY A 371 -20.36 -8.88 9.54
CA GLY A 371 -21.53 -9.64 9.99
C GLY A 371 -21.49 -9.89 11.46
#